data_AF-A0A9D0Z5E4-F1
#
_entry.id   AF-A0A9D0Z5E4-F1
#
_cell.length_a   1.000
_cell.length_b   1.000
_cell.length_c   1.000
_cell.angle_alpha   90.00
_cell.angle_beta   90.00
_cell.angle_gamma   90.00
#
_symmetry.space_group_name_H-M   'P 1'
#
loop_
_entity.id
_entity.type
_entity.pdbx_description
1 polymer ?
#
loop_
_entity_poly.entity_id
_entity_poly.type
_entity_poly.pdbx_seq_one_letter_code
_entity_poly.pdbx_strand_id
1 'polypeptide(L)' 'MSEQCAAIIDRLIARRHDQGMTQKELAQAASLTQSVIARLESKKAVPQLDTLVRVAAALGCALEIVPADVGLEYGK' A
#
# COMPACT_ATOMS: atom_id res chain seq x y z
N MET A 1 -10.40 6.49 -9.18
CA MET A 1 -9.60 5.42 -8.55
C MET A 1 -10.51 4.22 -8.38
N SER A 2 -10.04 2.98 -8.58
CA SER A 2 -10.86 1.78 -8.32
C SER A 2 -11.05 1.56 -6.82
N GLU A 3 -12.14 0.89 -6.43
CA GLU A 3 -12.39 0.51 -5.03
C GLU A 3 -11.25 -0.34 -4.46
N GLN A 4 -10.73 -1.29 -5.25
CA GLN A 4 -9.61 -2.13 -4.85
C GLN A 4 -8.33 -1.32 -4.57
N CYS A 5 -8.04 -0.30 -5.38
CA CYS A 5 -6.90 0.57 -5.14
C CYS A 5 -7.09 1.40 -3.85
N ALA A 6 -8.30 1.90 -3.59
CA ALA A 6 -8.61 2.62 -2.36
C ALA A 6 -8.44 1.72 -1.12
N ALA A 7 -8.92 0.48 -1.17
CA ALA A 7 -8.78 -0.50 -0.09
C ALA A 7 -7.32 -0.89 0.19
N ILE A 8 -6.48 -1.01 -0.85
CA ILE A 8 -5.04 -1.21 -0.68
C ILE A 8 -4.41 -0.02 0.05
N ILE A 9 -4.75 1.20 -0.36
CA ILE A 9 -4.24 2.42 0.29
C ILE A 9 -4.68 2.47 1.77
N ASP A 10 -5.93 2.14 2.08
CA ASP A 10 -6.41 2.09 3.47
C ASP A 10 -5.64 1.11 4.34
N ARG A 11 -5.31 -0.07 3.80
CA ARG A 11 -4.47 -1.05 4.51
C ARG A 11 -3.05 -0.52 4.77
N LEU A 12 -2.46 0.18 3.81
CA LEU A 12 -1.13 0.79 3.98
C LEU A 12 -1.16 1.91 5.03
N ILE A 13 -2.22 2.75 5.03
CA ILE A 13 -2.41 3.80 6.04
C ILE A 13 -2.52 3.18 7.44
N ALA A 14 -3.38 2.17 7.60
CA ALA A 14 -3.55 1.47 8.87
C ALA A 14 -2.21 0.91 9.37
N ARG A 15 -1.46 0.22 8.49
CA ARG A 15 -0.14 -0.31 8.85
C ARG A 15 0.86 0.77 9.26
N ARG A 16 0.86 1.93 8.60
CA ARG A 16 1.69 3.08 9.00
C ARG A 16 1.35 3.53 10.42
N HIS A 17 0.05 3.62 10.74
CA HIS A 17 -0.42 4.00 12.06
C HIS A 17 -0.04 2.97 13.13
N ASP A 18 -0.14 1.67 12.84
CA ASP A 18 0.28 0.59 13.76
C ASP A 18 1.78 0.67 14.11
N GLN A 19 2.59 1.18 13.19
CA GLN A 19 4.03 1.40 13.39
C GLN A 19 4.36 2.76 14.02
N GLY A 20 3.36 3.60 14.29
CA GLY A 20 3.57 4.95 14.85
C GLY A 20 4.31 5.92 13.93
N MET A 21 4.46 5.59 12.64
CA MET A 21 5.23 6.41 11.70
C MET A 21 4.42 7.62 11.24
N THR A 22 5.07 8.78 11.15
CA THR A 22 4.56 9.95 10.43
C THR A 22 4.63 9.75 8.91
N GLN A 23 3.89 10.56 8.16
CA GLN A 23 3.99 10.56 6.68
C GLN A 23 5.41 10.90 6.19
N LYS A 24 6.15 11.73 6.93
CA LYS A 24 7.52 12.12 6.59
C LYS A 24 8.49 10.95 6.78
N GLU A 25 8.36 10.22 7.87
CA GLU A 25 9.19 9.03 8.14
C GLU A 25 8.90 7.92 7.12
N LEU A 26 7.62 7.68 6.79
CA LEU A 26 7.28 6.73 5.73
C LEU A 26 7.86 7.16 4.38
N ALA A 27 7.79 8.44 4.05
CA ALA A 27 8.36 8.96 2.82
C ALA A 27 9.88 8.70 2.74
N GLN A 28 10.61 8.96 3.83
CA GLN A 28 12.04 8.68 3.92
C GLN A 28 12.34 7.20 3.75
N ALA A 29 11.63 6.32 4.46
CA ALA A 29 11.80 4.88 4.35
C ALA A 29 11.49 4.34 2.95
N ALA A 30 10.50 4.92 2.26
CA ALA A 30 10.12 4.55 0.90
C ALA A 30 10.97 5.22 -0.19
N SER A 31 11.94 6.08 0.17
CA SER A 31 12.69 6.94 -0.77
C SER A 31 11.77 7.79 -1.67
N LEU A 32 10.74 8.40 -1.08
CA LEU A 32 9.75 9.27 -1.70
C LEU A 32 9.68 10.62 -0.98
N THR A 33 8.95 11.58 -1.54
CA THR A 33 8.66 12.84 -0.85
C THR A 33 7.42 12.69 0.05
N GLN A 34 7.35 13.49 1.13
CA GLN A 34 6.16 13.55 1.99
C GLN A 34 4.91 13.92 1.18
N SER A 35 5.03 14.78 0.16
CA SER A 35 3.90 15.18 -0.69
C SER A 35 3.37 14.03 -1.57
N VAL A 36 4.20 13.05 -1.91
CA VAL A 36 3.75 11.81 -2.56
C VAL A 36 2.92 10.98 -1.57
N ILE A 37 3.42 10.78 -0.34
CA ILE A 37 2.68 10.05 0.71
C ILE A 37 1.36 10.74 1.04
N ALA A 38 1.34 12.07 1.23
CA ALA A 38 0.11 12.80 1.53
C ALA A 38 -0.94 12.70 0.40
N ARG A 39 -0.51 12.72 -0.87
CA ARG A 39 -1.41 12.53 -2.02
C ARG A 39 -1.93 11.09 -2.12
N LEU A 40 -1.08 10.11 -1.82
CA LEU A 40 -1.45 8.71 -1.72
C LEU A 40 -2.53 8.52 -0.65
N GLU A 41 -2.26 8.96 0.59
CA GLU A 41 -3.16 8.74 1.73
C GLU A 41 -4.48 9.52 1.61
N SER A 42 -4.45 10.69 0.97
CA SER A 42 -5.68 11.45 0.66
C SER A 42 -6.47 10.91 -0.53
N LYS A 43 -5.97 9.87 -1.22
CA LYS A 43 -6.59 9.23 -2.38
C LYS A 43 -6.93 10.22 -3.52
N LYS A 44 -6.25 11.37 -3.57
CA LYS A 44 -6.49 12.43 -4.56
C LYS A 44 -5.88 12.13 -5.93
N ALA A 45 -4.94 11.19 -6.00
CA ALA A 45 -4.32 10.75 -7.24
C ALA A 45 -4.21 9.22 -7.25
N VAL A 46 -4.37 8.62 -8.43
CA VAL A 46 -4.11 7.18 -8.62
C VAL A 46 -2.59 6.98 -8.57
N PRO A 47 -2.07 6.22 -7.60
CA PRO A 47 -0.64 5.95 -7.52
C PRO A 47 -0.18 5.03 -8.64
N GLN A 48 1.09 5.12 -9.01
CA GLN A 48 1.75 4.11 -9.82
C GLN A 48 1.96 2.84 -8.97
N LEU A 49 1.97 1.67 -9.61
CA LEU A 49 2.22 0.41 -8.91
C LEU A 49 3.54 0.42 -8.14
N ASP A 50 4.61 0.97 -8.74
CA ASP A 50 5.92 1.11 -8.09
C ASP A 50 5.84 1.92 -6.78
N THR A 51 5.00 2.96 -6.75
CA THR A 51 4.76 3.74 -5.52
C THR A 51 4.11 2.89 -4.44
N LEU A 52 3.11 2.07 -4.78
CA LEU A 52 2.47 1.15 -3.84
C LEU A 52 3.46 0.10 -3.31
N VAL A 53 4.28 -0.48 -4.19
CA VAL A 53 5.28 -1.48 -3.82
C VAL A 53 6.34 -0.90 -2.88
N ARG A 54 6.87 0.29 -3.17
CA ARG A 54 7.85 0.96 -2.28
C ARG A 54 7.26 1.27 -0.91
N VAL A 55 6.03 1.76 -0.87
CA VAL A 55 5.34 2.07 0.40
C VAL A 55 5.06 0.79 1.18
N ALA A 56 4.60 -0.27 0.53
CA ALA A 56 4.42 -1.58 1.16
C ALA A 56 5.73 -2.09 1.75
N ALA A 57 6.82 -2.09 0.97
CA ALA A 57 8.13 -2.53 1.42
C ALA A 57 8.65 -1.72 2.62
N ALA A 58 8.49 -0.39 2.60
CA ALA A 58 8.86 0.49 3.71
C ALA A 58 8.09 0.20 5.01
N LEU A 59 6.87 -0.35 4.90
CA LEU A 59 6.02 -0.78 6.01
C LEU A 59 6.23 -2.26 6.40
N GLY A 60 7.21 -2.94 5.80
CA GLY A 60 7.46 -4.37 6.02
C GLY A 60 6.33 -5.26 5.48
N CYS A 61 5.66 -4.82 4.41
CA CYS A 61 4.60 -5.56 3.72
C CYS A 61 5.04 -5.96 2.31
N ALA A 62 4.47 -7.05 1.81
CA ALA A 62 4.54 -7.45 0.41
C ALA A 62 3.20 -7.19 -0.27
N LEU A 63 3.24 -6.79 -1.54
CA LEU A 63 2.06 -6.77 -2.41
C LEU A 63 2.03 -8.10 -3.17
N GLU A 64 0.93 -8.84 -3.09
CA GLU A 64 0.79 -10.16 -3.71
C GLU A 64 -0.42 -10.19 -4.67
N ILE A 65 -0.28 -10.95 -5.74
CA ILE A 65 -1.38 -11.28 -6.65
C ILE A 65 -1.89 -12.67 -6.25
N VAL A 66 -3.14 -12.72 -5.82
CA VAL A 66 -3.82 -13.96 -5.44
C VAL A 66 -4.96 -14.26 -6.43
N PRO A 67 -5.33 -15.53 -6.64
CA PRO A 67 -6.53 -15.86 -7.41
C PRO A 67 -7.77 -15.16 -6.82
N ALA A 68 -8.62 -14.61 -7.69
CA ALA A 68 -9.84 -13.90 -7.26
C ALA A 68 -10.84 -14.84 -6.57
N ASP A 69 -10.80 -16.12 -6.94
CA ASP A 69 -11.62 -17.20 -6.38
C ASP A 69 -10.69 -18.37 -6.01
N VAL A 70 -10.26 -18.46 -4.75
CA VAL A 70 -9.64 -19.70 -4.26
C VAL A 70 -10.77 -20.65 -3.88
N GLY A 71 -11.25 -21.37 -4.89
CA GLY A 71 -12.21 -22.46 -4.77
C GLY A 71 -11.83 -23.64 -5.66
N LEU A 72 -10.55 -24.00 -5.72
CA LEU A 72 -10.11 -25.28 -6.30
C LEU A 72 -8.96 -25.85 -5.46
N GLU A 73 -9.33 -26.65 -4.46
CA GLU A 73 -8.45 -27.66 -3.91
C GLU A 73 -8.07 -28.64 -5.03
N TYR A 74 -6.86 -28.51 -5.57
CA TYR A 74 -6.23 -29.63 -6.29
C TYR A 74 -5.34 -30.35 -5.30
N GLY A 75 -5.86 -31.43 -4.71
CA GLY A 75 -5.06 -32.34 -3.91
C GLY A 75 -5.83 -33.28 -3.00
N LYS A 76 -6.58 -34.23 -3.57
CA LYS A 76 -6.52 -35.64 -3.18
C LYS A 76 -6.62 -36.52 -4.41
#